data_AF-A0A930M936-F1
#
_entry.id   AF-A0A930M936-F1
#
_cell.length_a   1.000
_cell.length_b   1.000
_cell.length_c   1.000
_cell.angle_alpha   90.00
_cell.angle_beta   90.00
_cell.angle_gamma   90.00
#
_symmetry.space_group_name_H-M   'P 1'
#
loop_
_entity.id
_entity.type
_entity.pdbx_description
1 polymer ?
#
loop_
_entity_poly.entity_id
_entity_poly.type
_entity_poly.pdbx_seq_one_letter_code
_entity_poly.pdbx_strand_id
1 'polypeptide(L)'
;MRRESEMFQHAQHITRLLGAPLCAALLLTAGCAEEKTSAPPAAESQQTQTKAATADDTAAKDKEVKVNVYYPKNDGMGLVADSRTVKLGSEDKYTAALKSLLAGTTEKGQTNVFPKHVKLRSVKVQDGVATVDFSKELQKNFNGGSTGEEMLVGSIVNTLTDFPEVKK
;
A
#
# COMPACT_ATOMS: atom_id res chain seq x y z
N MET A 1 -54.04 29.67 -23.70
CA MET A 1 -54.46 29.86 -22.29
C MET A 1 -54.91 28.52 -21.71
N ARG A 2 -54.28 28.12 -20.60
CA ARG A 2 -54.71 27.10 -19.61
C ARG A 2 -54.70 25.60 -19.96
N ARG A 3 -53.65 25.04 -20.57
CA ARG A 3 -53.47 23.57 -20.49
C ARG A 3 -52.04 23.04 -20.63
N GLU A 4 -51.03 23.87 -20.35
CA GLU A 4 -49.60 23.48 -20.46
C GLU A 4 -48.80 23.69 -19.16
N SER A 5 -49.42 23.63 -17.98
CA SER A 5 -48.72 24.01 -16.74
C SER A 5 -48.96 23.11 -15.51
N GLU A 6 -49.32 21.84 -15.67
CA GLU A 6 -49.58 20.94 -14.53
C GLU A 6 -48.86 19.59 -14.58
N MET A 7 -47.68 19.51 -15.21
CA MET A 7 -46.82 18.31 -15.16
C MET A 7 -45.40 18.58 -14.63
N PHE A 8 -45.15 19.76 -14.05
CA PHE A 8 -43.85 20.18 -13.50
C PHE A 8 -43.86 20.39 -11.98
N GLN A 9 -44.60 19.57 -11.23
CA GLN A 9 -44.73 19.72 -9.76
C GLN A 9 -44.32 18.49 -8.93
N HIS A 10 -43.51 17.57 -9.45
CA HIS A 10 -43.09 16.39 -8.69
C HIS A 10 -41.61 16.33 -8.28
N ALA A 11 -40.88 17.44 -8.32
CA ALA A 11 -39.45 17.43 -8.03
C ALA A 11 -38.92 18.63 -7.25
N GLN A 12 -39.67 19.20 -6.29
CA GLN A 12 -39.11 20.16 -5.31
C GLN A 12 -39.80 20.09 -3.95
N HIS A 13 -39.58 19.01 -3.18
CA HIS A 13 -39.83 19.01 -1.74
C HIS A 13 -38.83 18.09 -1.03
N ILE A 14 -37.57 18.51 -0.96
CA ILE A 14 -36.67 18.13 0.14
C ILE A 14 -36.14 19.43 0.74
N THR A 15 -37.05 20.04 1.50
CA THR A 15 -36.87 20.88 2.68
C THR A 15 -35.40 21.18 3.05
N ARG A 16 -34.91 22.32 2.58
CA ARG A 16 -33.80 23.06 3.21
C ARG A 16 -34.33 23.68 4.50
N LEU A 17 -34.08 23.04 5.64
CA LEU A 17 -34.28 23.66 6.96
C LEU A 17 -33.00 24.37 7.38
N LEU A 18 -33.06 25.70 7.36
CA LEU A 18 -32.17 26.57 8.12
C LEU A 18 -32.34 26.29 9.61
N GLY A 19 -31.21 26.22 10.33
CA GLY A 19 -31.19 26.18 11.79
C GLY A 19 -29.78 26.43 12.30
N ALA A 20 -29.42 27.71 12.42
CA ALA A 20 -28.25 28.15 13.20
C ALA A 20 -28.66 28.36 14.66
N PRO A 21 -27.84 27.89 15.62
CA PRO A 21 -27.49 28.72 16.79
C PRO A 21 -25.97 28.63 17.02
N LEU A 22 -25.19 29.72 16.97
CA LEU A 22 -25.05 30.86 17.89
C LEU A 22 -24.73 30.46 19.35
N CYS A 23 -23.51 30.84 19.76
CA CYS A 23 -22.97 30.95 21.13
C CYS A 23 -22.75 29.62 21.89
N ALA A 24 -21.74 29.44 22.74
CA ALA A 24 -20.54 30.16 23.11
C ALA A 24 -19.76 29.23 24.08
N ALA A 25 -18.52 29.62 24.37
CA ALA A 25 -17.73 29.32 25.59
C ALA A 25 -16.51 28.40 25.40
N LEU A 26 -15.35 29.06 25.38
CA LEU A 26 -14.06 28.58 25.85
C LEU A 26 -14.17 27.92 27.23
N LEU A 27 -13.45 26.82 27.44
CA LEU A 27 -12.59 26.66 28.62
C LEU A 27 -11.34 25.86 28.22
N LEU A 28 -10.19 26.52 28.33
CA LEU A 28 -8.85 25.94 28.33
C LEU A 28 -8.64 25.23 29.67
N THR A 29 -8.31 23.94 29.66
CA THR A 29 -7.64 23.30 30.79
C THR A 29 -6.29 22.80 30.33
N ALA A 30 -5.29 23.65 30.58
CA ALA A 30 -3.91 23.25 30.67
C ALA A 30 -3.76 22.26 31.83
N GLY A 31 -3.33 21.04 31.54
CA GLY A 31 -3.00 20.02 32.54
C GLY A 31 -1.56 19.58 32.35
N CYS A 32 -0.62 20.40 32.85
CA CYS A 32 0.76 19.99 33.09
C CYS A 32 0.82 19.55 34.56
N ALA A 33 1.14 18.28 34.80
CA ALA A 33 1.60 17.81 36.10
C ALA A 33 2.96 17.14 35.87
N GLU A 34 3.98 17.87 36.28
CA GLU A 34 5.35 17.44 36.46
C GLU A 34 5.49 16.91 37.88
N GLU A 35 5.98 15.68 38.07
CA GLU A 35 6.66 15.27 39.31
C GLU A 35 7.60 14.08 39.09
N LYS A 36 8.85 14.33 39.47
CA LYS A 36 9.88 13.41 40.02
C LYS A 36 10.57 12.45 39.04
N THR A 37 11.80 12.77 38.63
CA THR A 37 13.05 12.52 39.39
C THR A 37 13.34 11.04 39.58
N SER A 38 14.28 10.50 38.79
CA SER A 38 15.58 9.98 39.26
C SER A 38 16.22 9.12 38.17
N ALA A 39 17.41 9.49 37.74
CA ALA A 39 18.31 8.66 36.95
C ALA A 39 19.02 7.61 37.86
N PRO A 40 19.67 6.57 37.27
CA PRO A 40 19.97 5.27 37.89
C PRO A 40 21.37 5.27 38.55
N PRO A 41 21.80 4.22 39.28
CA PRO A 41 22.42 3.03 38.62
C PRO A 41 22.35 1.70 39.42
N ALA A 42 22.53 0.58 38.74
CA ALA A 42 23.35 -0.54 39.25
C ALA A 42 23.55 -1.59 38.15
N ALA A 43 24.82 -1.88 37.90
CA ALA A 43 25.31 -3.01 37.13
C ALA A 43 25.34 -4.27 38.01
N GLU A 44 25.10 -5.43 37.40
CA GLU A 44 25.79 -6.73 37.64
C GLU A 44 25.19 -7.72 36.62
N SER A 45 25.93 -8.08 35.58
CA SER A 45 26.85 -9.25 35.54
C SER A 45 26.14 -10.59 35.63
N GLN A 46 26.07 -11.31 34.50
CA GLN A 46 26.33 -12.76 34.44
C GLN A 46 26.60 -13.24 32.99
N GLN A 47 27.78 -13.87 32.82
CA GLN A 47 28.18 -14.76 31.72
C GLN A 47 27.26 -16.01 31.75
N THR A 48 27.01 -16.83 30.72
CA THR A 48 27.88 -17.52 29.76
C THR A 48 26.95 -18.35 28.87
N GLN A 49 27.23 -18.51 27.56
CA GLN A 49 27.37 -19.83 26.90
C GLN A 49 27.52 -19.69 25.38
N THR A 50 28.71 -20.04 24.93
CA THR A 50 29.04 -20.51 23.59
C THR A 50 28.14 -21.67 23.20
N LYS A 51 27.43 -21.55 22.07
CA LYS A 51 27.12 -22.71 21.22
C LYS A 51 27.14 -22.30 19.77
N ALA A 52 28.18 -22.74 19.08
CA ALA A 52 28.23 -22.78 17.63
C ALA A 52 27.00 -23.55 17.11
N ALA A 53 26.31 -22.96 16.15
CA ALA A 53 25.38 -23.66 15.28
C ALA A 53 25.69 -23.23 13.85
N THR A 54 26.66 -23.92 13.25
CA THR A 54 26.66 -24.15 11.81
C THR A 54 25.63 -25.26 11.56
N ALA A 55 24.45 -24.87 11.09
CA ALA A 55 23.37 -25.69 10.53
C ALA A 55 22.34 -24.65 10.06
N ASP A 56 21.81 -24.61 8.83
CA ASP A 56 21.67 -25.61 7.80
C ASP A 56 21.20 -24.83 6.55
N ASP A 57 22.04 -24.78 5.51
CA ASP A 57 21.76 -24.10 4.23
C ASP A 57 21.00 -25.02 3.25
N THR A 58 20.05 -25.82 3.76
CA THR A 58 19.28 -26.77 2.91
C THR A 58 17.77 -26.76 3.16
N ALA A 59 17.23 -25.80 3.93
CA ALA A 59 15.79 -25.70 4.23
C ALA A 59 15.09 -24.42 3.68
N ALA A 60 15.74 -23.66 2.80
CA ALA A 60 15.23 -22.35 2.36
C ALA A 60 14.29 -22.38 1.15
N LYS A 61 14.05 -23.53 0.50
CA LYS A 61 13.40 -23.55 -0.83
C LYS A 61 11.86 -23.54 -0.85
N ASP A 62 11.20 -23.82 0.26
CA ASP A 62 9.73 -24.00 0.30
C ASP A 62 9.00 -23.01 1.22
N LYS A 63 9.57 -21.83 1.46
CA LYS A 63 8.86 -20.78 2.22
C LYS A 63 7.80 -20.13 1.34
N GLU A 64 6.54 -20.27 1.75
CA GLU A 64 5.40 -19.54 1.19
C GLU A 64 5.04 -18.36 2.09
N VAL A 65 4.68 -17.24 1.47
CA VAL A 65 4.19 -16.05 2.17
C VAL A 65 2.96 -15.50 1.47
N LYS A 66 2.02 -14.95 2.24
CA LYS A 66 0.91 -14.17 1.69
C LYS A 66 1.38 -12.73 1.46
N VAL A 67 1.07 -12.20 0.28
CA VAL A 67 1.37 -10.83 -0.14
C VAL A 67 0.14 -10.26 -0.82
N ASN A 68 -0.06 -8.94 -0.75
CA ASN A 68 -1.05 -8.27 -1.59
C ASN A 68 -0.34 -7.66 -2.79
N VAL A 69 -0.87 -7.87 -3.99
CA VAL A 69 -0.48 -7.17 -5.21
C VAL A 69 -1.63 -6.31 -5.68
N TYR A 70 -1.34 -5.16 -6.28
CA TYR A 70 -2.37 -4.16 -6.57
C TYR A 70 -2.55 -3.98 -8.07
N TYR A 71 -3.77 -4.19 -8.56
CA TYR A 71 -4.11 -4.00 -9.98
C TYR A 71 -5.07 -2.83 -10.16
N PRO A 72 -4.99 -2.10 -11.28
CA PRO A 72 -6.00 -1.11 -11.65
C PRO A 72 -7.36 -1.76 -11.86
N LYS A 73 -8.39 -1.09 -11.38
CA LYS A 73 -9.77 -1.39 -11.71
C LYS A 73 -10.04 -1.03 -13.18
N ASN A 74 -10.96 -1.73 -13.81
CA ASN A 74 -11.30 -1.51 -15.23
C ASN A 74 -11.89 -0.12 -15.53
N ASP A 75 -12.41 0.58 -14.52
CA ASP A 75 -12.90 1.95 -14.64
C ASP A 75 -11.77 3.00 -14.59
N GLY A 76 -10.53 2.59 -14.31
CA GLY A 76 -9.37 3.48 -14.17
C GLY A 76 -9.39 4.35 -12.92
N MET A 77 -10.32 4.14 -11.98
CA MET A 77 -10.56 5.01 -10.82
C MET A 77 -9.84 4.55 -9.55
N GLY A 78 -8.84 3.68 -9.68
CA GLY A 78 -7.97 3.28 -8.59
C GLY A 78 -7.54 1.83 -8.66
N LEU A 79 -6.93 1.39 -7.56
CA LEU A 79 -6.34 0.07 -7.42
C LEU A 79 -7.18 -0.82 -6.50
N VAL A 80 -7.09 -2.12 -6.71
CA VAL A 80 -7.66 -3.14 -5.83
C VAL A 80 -6.57 -4.14 -5.44
N ALA A 81 -6.55 -4.51 -4.16
CA ALA A 81 -5.65 -5.53 -3.64
C ALA A 81 -6.12 -6.93 -4.07
N ASP A 82 -5.17 -7.74 -4.50
CA ASP A 82 -5.31 -9.16 -4.79
C ASP A 82 -4.34 -9.93 -3.90
N SER A 83 -4.87 -10.73 -2.98
CA SER A 83 -4.08 -11.45 -1.99
C SER A 83 -3.58 -12.77 -2.57
N ARG A 84 -2.26 -12.92 -2.64
CA ARG A 84 -1.60 -14.06 -3.28
C ARG A 84 -0.67 -14.77 -2.31
N THR A 85 -0.66 -16.09 -2.37
CA THR A 85 0.40 -16.89 -1.76
C THR A 85 1.54 -17.03 -2.78
N VAL A 86 2.73 -16.58 -2.41
CA VAL A 86 3.93 -16.65 -3.27
C VAL A 86 4.99 -17.53 -2.61
N LYS A 87 5.68 -18.34 -3.43
CA LYS A 87 6.85 -19.11 -3.01
C LYS A 87 8.09 -18.23 -3.12
N LEU A 88 8.87 -18.15 -2.05
CA LEU A 88 10.08 -17.34 -2.02
C LEU A 88 11.25 -18.02 -2.73
N GLY A 89 11.42 -19.33 -2.56
CA GLY A 89 12.61 -20.01 -3.04
C GLY A 89 13.88 -19.34 -2.51
N SER A 90 14.77 -18.90 -3.39
CA SER A 90 15.98 -18.14 -3.04
C SER A 90 15.80 -16.62 -3.05
N GLU A 91 14.58 -16.12 -3.26
CA GLU A 91 14.26 -14.71 -3.42
C GLU A 91 13.72 -14.11 -2.13
N ASP A 92 13.90 -12.79 -1.96
CA ASP A 92 13.22 -12.07 -0.90
C ASP A 92 11.73 -11.85 -1.22
N LYS A 93 10.95 -11.52 -0.18
CA LYS A 93 9.49 -11.31 -0.29
C LYS A 93 9.11 -10.14 -1.21
N TYR A 94 9.97 -9.13 -1.36
CA TYR A 94 9.69 -7.96 -2.17
C TYR A 94 9.81 -8.29 -3.66
N THR A 95 10.87 -9.00 -4.02
CA THR A 95 11.11 -9.54 -5.36
C THR A 95 10.00 -10.52 -5.74
N ALA A 96 9.61 -11.42 -4.84
CA ALA A 96 8.52 -12.35 -5.07
C ALA A 96 7.17 -11.64 -5.27
N ALA A 97 6.86 -10.61 -4.47
CA ALA A 97 5.64 -9.82 -4.61
C ALA A 97 5.58 -9.09 -5.97
N LEU A 98 6.66 -8.42 -6.37
CA LEU A 98 6.68 -7.74 -7.67
C LEU A 98 6.65 -8.71 -8.85
N LYS A 99 7.29 -9.88 -8.76
CA LYS A 99 7.15 -10.92 -9.80
C LYS A 99 5.71 -11.42 -9.90
N SER A 100 5.05 -11.59 -8.77
CA SER A 100 3.63 -11.93 -8.72
C SER A 100 2.75 -10.85 -9.37
N LEU A 101 3.06 -9.57 -9.13
CA LEU A 101 2.41 -8.44 -9.79
C LEU A 101 2.66 -8.44 -11.32
N LEU A 102 3.90 -8.69 -11.75
CA LEU A 102 4.27 -8.75 -13.17
C LEU A 102 3.65 -9.94 -13.91
N ALA A 103 3.34 -11.03 -13.21
CA ALA A 103 2.61 -12.16 -13.77
C ALA A 103 1.19 -11.78 -14.20
N GLY A 104 0.67 -10.68 -13.67
CA GLY A 104 -0.61 -10.12 -14.06
C GLY A 104 -1.80 -10.75 -13.35
N THR A 105 -2.98 -10.25 -13.71
CA THR A 105 -4.28 -10.67 -13.21
C THR A 105 -5.12 -11.34 -14.30
N THR A 106 -5.91 -12.33 -13.88
CA THR A 106 -6.99 -12.97 -14.67
C THR A 106 -8.37 -12.61 -14.12
N GLU A 107 -8.44 -11.82 -13.05
CA GLU A 107 -9.68 -11.48 -12.37
C GLU A 107 -10.51 -10.50 -13.19
N LYS A 108 -11.83 -10.69 -13.19
CA LYS A 108 -12.75 -9.76 -13.84
C LYS A 108 -12.76 -8.43 -13.10
N GLY A 109 -12.80 -7.33 -13.84
CA GLY A 109 -12.80 -5.99 -13.27
C GLY A 109 -11.42 -5.44 -12.93
N GLN A 110 -10.35 -6.21 -13.20
CA GLN A 110 -8.96 -5.77 -13.04
C GLN A 110 -8.25 -5.72 -14.39
N THR A 111 -7.29 -4.79 -14.54
CA THR A 111 -6.52 -4.59 -15.76
C THR A 111 -5.03 -4.83 -15.52
N ASN A 112 -4.34 -5.39 -16.51
CA ASN A 112 -2.88 -5.52 -16.51
C ASN A 112 -2.24 -4.21 -16.98
N VAL A 113 -1.40 -3.60 -16.15
CA VAL A 113 -0.83 -2.26 -16.41
C VAL A 113 0.60 -2.28 -16.94
N PHE A 114 1.33 -3.40 -16.76
CA PHE A 114 2.70 -3.52 -17.25
C PHE A 114 2.71 -3.76 -18.76
N PRO A 115 3.57 -3.05 -19.52
CA PRO A 115 3.75 -3.33 -20.92
C PRO A 115 4.44 -4.68 -21.14
N LYS A 116 4.32 -5.22 -22.35
CA LYS A 116 4.94 -6.52 -22.68
C LYS A 116 6.46 -6.45 -22.59
N HIS A 117 7.05 -7.59 -22.20
CA HIS A 117 8.50 -7.83 -22.16
C HIS A 117 9.27 -7.00 -21.11
N VAL A 118 8.59 -6.39 -20.14
CA VAL A 118 9.24 -5.83 -18.95
C VAL A 118 9.91 -6.94 -18.15
N LYS A 119 11.13 -6.67 -17.68
CA LYS A 119 11.85 -7.54 -16.75
C LYS A 119 12.13 -6.81 -15.46
N LEU A 120 11.83 -7.44 -14.34
CA LEU A 120 12.34 -7.03 -13.03
C LEU A 120 13.79 -7.47 -12.90
N ARG A 121 14.73 -6.53 -12.75
CA ARG A 121 16.17 -6.79 -12.65
C ARG A 121 16.62 -6.95 -11.22
N SER A 122 16.15 -6.08 -10.32
CA SER A 122 16.43 -6.19 -8.89
C SER A 122 15.43 -5.41 -8.04
N VAL A 123 15.26 -5.85 -6.79
CA VAL A 123 14.61 -5.10 -5.72
C VAL A 123 15.59 -5.02 -4.56
N LYS A 124 15.77 -3.84 -3.97
CA LYS A 124 16.57 -3.65 -2.76
C LYS A 124 15.81 -2.78 -1.78
N VAL A 125 15.70 -3.23 -0.53
CA VAL A 125 15.08 -2.47 0.54
C VAL A 125 16.14 -2.13 1.57
N GLN A 126 16.33 -0.84 1.82
CA GLN A 126 17.27 -0.33 2.81
C GLN A 126 16.69 0.90 3.49
N ASP A 127 16.70 0.93 4.82
CA ASP A 127 16.23 2.06 5.64
C ASP A 127 14.82 2.55 5.26
N GLY A 128 13.95 1.58 4.94
CA GLY A 128 12.57 1.82 4.53
C GLY A 128 12.40 2.37 3.12
N VAL A 129 13.44 2.39 2.29
CA VAL A 129 13.38 2.77 0.88
C VAL A 129 13.51 1.54 0.00
N ALA A 130 12.55 1.32 -0.89
CA ALA A 130 12.60 0.27 -1.90
C ALA A 130 13.12 0.82 -3.24
N THR A 131 14.32 0.40 -3.65
CA THR A 131 14.86 0.69 -4.99
C THR A 131 14.56 -0.49 -5.92
N VAL A 132 13.80 -0.22 -6.98
CA VAL A 132 13.39 -1.23 -7.97
C VAL A 132 14.01 -0.91 -9.31
N ASP A 133 14.72 -1.88 -9.90
CA ASP A 133 15.30 -1.78 -11.23
C ASP A 133 14.48 -2.62 -12.21
N PHE A 134 13.90 -1.96 -13.22
CA PHE A 134 13.21 -2.60 -14.33
C PHE A 134 13.98 -2.40 -15.63
N SER A 135 13.77 -3.29 -16.59
CA SER A 135 14.31 -3.12 -17.93
C SER A 135 13.68 -1.91 -18.65
N LYS A 136 14.41 -1.36 -19.63
CA LYS A 136 14.01 -0.16 -20.40
C LYS A 136 12.65 -0.30 -21.11
N GLU A 137 12.20 -1.52 -21.35
CA GLU A 137 10.90 -1.84 -21.94
C GLU A 137 9.74 -1.30 -21.11
N LEU A 138 9.93 -1.12 -19.79
CA LEU A 138 8.92 -0.49 -18.93
C LEU A 138 8.54 0.89 -19.43
N GLN A 139 9.53 1.68 -19.87
CA GLN A 139 9.32 3.02 -20.41
C GLN A 139 9.03 2.97 -21.91
N LYS A 140 9.85 2.23 -22.68
CA LYS A 140 9.79 2.26 -24.15
C LYS A 140 8.49 1.69 -24.73
N ASN A 141 7.90 0.70 -24.05
CA ASN A 141 6.70 0.03 -24.52
C ASN A 141 5.44 0.54 -23.81
N PHE A 142 5.56 1.56 -22.95
CA PHE A 142 4.41 2.12 -22.25
C PHE A 142 3.56 2.99 -23.16
N ASN A 143 2.24 2.78 -23.13
CA ASN A 143 1.27 3.52 -23.96
C ASN A 143 0.01 3.94 -23.20
N GLY A 144 0.05 3.98 -21.86
CA GLY A 144 -1.12 4.23 -21.01
C GLY A 144 -1.47 5.69 -20.72
N GLY A 145 -0.68 6.65 -21.21
CA GLY A 145 -0.84 8.08 -20.86
C GLY A 145 -0.70 8.36 -19.37
N SER A 146 -1.04 9.58 -18.92
CA SER A 146 -0.83 10.00 -17.52
C SER A 146 -1.59 9.14 -16.51
N THR A 147 -2.86 8.80 -16.78
CA THR A 147 -3.64 7.90 -15.91
C THR A 147 -3.03 6.50 -15.85
N GLY A 148 -2.57 5.96 -16.98
CA GLY A 148 -1.89 4.68 -16.99
C GLY A 148 -0.58 4.69 -16.22
N GLU A 149 0.21 5.76 -16.34
CA GLU A 149 1.47 5.93 -15.59
C GLU A 149 1.19 5.97 -14.08
N GLU A 150 0.18 6.74 -13.66
CA GLU A 150 -0.27 6.81 -12.27
C GLU A 150 -0.68 5.44 -11.74
N MET A 151 -1.45 4.69 -12.53
CA MET A 151 -1.87 3.33 -12.18
C MET A 151 -0.70 2.35 -12.12
N LEU A 152 0.27 2.46 -13.04
CA LEU A 152 1.47 1.60 -13.04
C LEU A 152 2.33 1.86 -11.80
N VAL A 153 2.61 3.13 -11.52
CA VAL A 153 3.42 3.53 -10.36
C VAL A 153 2.69 3.16 -9.08
N GLY A 154 1.39 3.46 -8.98
CA GLY A 154 0.57 3.10 -7.82
C GLY A 154 0.52 1.59 -7.58
N SER A 155 0.42 0.77 -8.63
CA SER A 155 0.48 -0.70 -8.51
C SER A 155 1.78 -1.16 -7.86
N ILE A 156 2.92 -0.60 -8.26
CA ILE A 156 4.24 -0.93 -7.70
C ILE A 156 4.34 -0.44 -6.26
N VAL A 157 4.03 0.84 -6.03
CA VAL A 157 4.15 1.49 -4.72
C VAL A 157 3.28 0.79 -3.71
N ASN A 158 1.97 0.63 -3.96
CA ASN A 158 1.06 0.01 -3.01
C ASN A 158 1.46 -1.43 -2.68
N THR A 159 1.92 -2.20 -3.67
CA THR A 159 2.41 -3.57 -3.46
C THR A 159 3.62 -3.60 -2.52
N LEU A 160 4.55 -2.66 -2.65
CA LEU A 160 5.75 -2.62 -1.81
C LEU A 160 5.49 -1.99 -0.44
N THR A 161 4.66 -0.96 -0.35
CA THR A 161 4.34 -0.28 0.91
C THR A 161 3.33 -1.05 1.75
N ASP A 162 2.73 -2.13 1.24
CA ASP A 162 1.96 -3.08 2.05
C ASP A 162 2.88 -3.84 3.05
N PHE A 163 4.19 -3.87 2.78
CA PHE A 163 5.19 -4.25 3.77
C PHE A 163 5.46 -3.05 4.71
N PRO A 164 5.13 -3.14 6.01
CA PRO A 164 5.15 -1.99 6.91
C PRO A 164 6.54 -1.37 7.10
N GLU A 165 7.61 -2.11 6.86
CA GLU A 165 8.97 -1.57 6.89
C GLU A 165 9.32 -0.70 5.66
N VAL A 166 8.61 -0.84 4.54
CA VAL A 166 8.82 -0.04 3.32
C VAL A 166 7.97 1.21 3.40
N LYS A 167 8.62 2.37 3.32
CA LYS A 167 8.00 3.69 3.50
C LYS A 167 8.00 4.52 2.23
N LYS A 168 8.93 4.24 1.31
CA LYS A 168 9.17 5.01 0.08
C LYS A 168 9.67 4.11 -1.04
#